data_AF-G5AFA4-F1
#
_entry.id   AF-G5AFA4-F1
#
_cell.length_a   1.000
_cell.length_b   1.000
_cell.length_c   1.000
_cell.angle_alpha   90.00
_cell.angle_beta   90.00
_cell.angle_gamma   90.00
#
_symmetry.space_group_name_H-M   'P 1'
#
loop_
_entity.id
_entity.type
_entity.pdbx_description
1 polymer ?
#
loop_
_entity_poly.entity_id
_entity_poly.type
_entity_poly.pdbx_seq_one_letter_code
_entity_poly.pdbx_strand_id
1 'polypeptide(L)'
;MDSRCTKFWEDGQALVAAVSVPDAAAKMDTTQGKIFKELRTMSRFLQRNQSQRFSDAAQQKLVDCVGHYVGLGKQGGAMLPVAEATFQTVKDGLAMPFNVMGSKQKKRLLKWYNELIAIVGGDPDAAIAGEVEVVPSIEWSVMDIDEDGFLSLMQVETAETNESFQVKKNSAEYKRIKKALEDREVIVVTSGDDIEEIRVQDE
;
A
#
# COMPACT_ATOMS: atom_id res chain seq x y z
N MET A 1 -9.88 -1.91 27.45
CA MET A 1 -9.18 -2.06 26.15
C MET A 1 -8.74 -0.72 25.63
N ASP A 2 -9.64 0.27 25.57
CA ASP A 2 -9.34 1.65 25.18
C ASP A 2 -8.26 2.32 26.04
N SER A 3 -8.22 2.03 27.34
CA SER A 3 -7.15 2.50 28.24
C SER A 3 -5.75 2.05 27.81
N ARG A 4 -5.65 0.89 27.14
CA ARG A 4 -4.38 0.41 26.60
C ARG A 4 -3.94 1.20 25.37
N CYS A 5 -4.89 1.65 24.54
CA CYS A 5 -4.63 2.53 23.40
C CYS A 5 -4.13 3.90 23.85
N THR A 6 -4.73 4.47 24.91
CA THR A 6 -4.23 5.71 25.53
C THR A 6 -2.80 5.53 26.05
N LYS A 7 -2.52 4.41 26.72
CA LYS A 7 -1.19 4.13 27.23
C LYS A 7 -0.12 4.07 26.13
N PHE A 8 -0.39 3.40 25.01
CA PHE A 8 0.54 3.39 23.86
C PHE A 8 0.83 4.80 23.36
N TRP A 9 -0.18 5.67 23.33
CA TRP A 9 0.02 7.05 22.91
C TRP A 9 0.88 7.86 23.89
N GLU A 10 0.65 7.71 25.20
CA GLU A 10 1.44 8.38 26.24
C GLU A 10 2.90 7.90 26.27
N ASP A 11 3.09 6.57 26.24
CA ASP A 11 4.41 5.93 26.23
C ASP A 11 5.18 6.35 24.97
N GLY A 12 4.52 6.37 23.80
CA GLY A 12 5.14 6.81 22.54
C GLY A 12 5.52 8.29 22.52
N GLN A 13 4.69 9.16 23.08
CA GLN A 13 5.03 10.58 23.23
C GLN A 13 6.27 10.77 24.11
N ALA A 14 6.35 10.04 25.22
CA ALA A 14 7.49 10.10 26.14
C ALA A 14 8.78 9.59 25.48
N LEU A 15 8.70 8.53 24.68
CA LEU A 15 9.86 7.97 23.97
C LEU A 15 10.37 8.91 22.87
N VAL A 16 9.49 9.53 22.08
CA VAL A 16 9.91 10.50 21.06
C VAL A 16 10.50 11.77 21.69
N ALA A 17 9.93 12.23 22.81
CA ALA A 17 10.50 13.34 23.55
C ALA A 17 11.93 13.03 24.04
N ALA A 18 12.17 11.80 24.51
CA ALA A 18 13.50 11.37 24.98
C ALA A 18 14.55 11.32 23.87
N VAL A 19 14.16 11.06 22.61
CA VAL A 19 15.07 11.09 21.45
C VAL A 19 15.43 12.52 21.03
N SER A 20 14.55 13.49 21.31
CA SER A 20 14.72 14.88 20.87
C SER A 20 15.61 15.74 21.80
N VAL A 21 16.16 15.16 22.87
CA VAL A 21 17.00 15.86 23.85
C VAL A 21 18.47 15.89 23.38
N PRO A 22 19.23 17.00 23.53
CA PRO A 22 20.61 17.11 23.02
C PRO A 22 21.62 16.08 23.53
N ASP A 23 21.36 15.44 24.68
CA ASP A 23 22.18 14.39 25.30
C ASP A 23 21.77 12.96 24.86
N ALA A 24 20.85 12.85 23.87
CA ALA A 24 20.23 11.60 23.48
C ALA A 24 21.16 10.63 22.76
N ALA A 25 22.29 11.08 22.18
CA ALA A 25 23.19 10.23 21.40
C ALA A 25 23.70 9.01 22.22
N ALA A 26 24.03 9.21 23.50
CA ALA A 26 24.49 8.13 24.38
C ALA A 26 23.36 7.15 24.81
N LYS A 27 22.09 7.56 24.69
CA LYS A 27 20.91 6.76 25.06
C LYS A 27 20.05 6.40 23.85
N MET A 28 20.54 6.66 22.64
CA MET A 28 19.78 6.51 21.41
C MET A 28 19.45 5.04 21.17
N ASP A 29 20.44 4.14 21.26
CA ASP A 29 20.24 2.70 21.10
C ASP A 29 19.26 2.12 22.13
N THR A 30 19.34 2.59 23.38
CA THR A 30 18.43 2.15 24.45
C THR A 30 17.01 2.62 24.18
N THR A 31 16.84 3.86 23.71
CA THR A 31 15.54 4.44 23.41
C THR A 31 14.94 3.80 22.15
N GLN A 32 15.72 3.57 21.10
CA GLN A 32 15.33 2.82 19.92
C GLN A 32 14.89 1.38 20.28
N GLY A 33 15.64 0.69 21.15
CA GLY A 33 15.24 -0.62 21.65
C GLY A 33 13.88 -0.63 22.37
N LYS A 34 13.56 0.44 23.11
CA LYS A 34 12.24 0.61 23.74
C LYS A 34 11.14 0.87 22.69
N ILE A 35 11.43 1.70 21.69
CA ILE A 35 10.52 1.97 20.56
C ILE A 35 10.20 0.68 19.81
N PHE A 36 11.20 -0.14 19.46
CA PHE A 36 10.97 -1.44 18.81
C PHE A 36 10.12 -2.39 19.64
N LYS A 37 10.36 -2.43 20.96
CA LYS A 37 9.56 -3.25 21.86
C LYS A 37 8.11 -2.77 21.89
N GLU A 38 7.88 -1.47 21.90
CA GLU A 38 6.53 -0.91 21.88
C GLU A 38 5.82 -1.17 20.54
N LEU A 39 6.45 -0.88 19.41
CA LEU A 39 5.91 -1.16 18.06
C LEU A 39 5.52 -2.64 17.92
N ARG A 40 6.40 -3.56 18.32
CA ARG A 40 6.10 -5.01 18.34
C ARG A 40 4.95 -5.35 19.29
N THR A 41 4.85 -4.67 20.43
CA THR A 41 3.75 -4.88 21.38
C THR A 41 2.42 -4.37 20.80
N MET A 42 2.46 -3.26 20.05
CA MET A 42 1.30 -2.70 19.37
C MET A 42 0.83 -3.58 18.22
N SER A 43 1.72 -4.08 17.37
CA SER A 43 1.39 -5.05 16.32
C SER A 43 0.71 -6.30 16.88
N ARG A 44 1.26 -6.89 17.95
CA ARG A 44 0.63 -8.05 18.63
C ARG A 44 -0.71 -7.69 19.26
N PHE A 45 -0.83 -6.48 19.81
CA PHE A 45 -2.09 -6.01 20.37
C PHE A 45 -3.16 -5.89 19.29
N LEU A 46 -2.85 -5.32 18.13
CA LEU A 46 -3.77 -5.26 16.99
C LEU A 46 -4.19 -6.67 16.53
N GLN A 47 -3.21 -7.56 16.31
CA GLN A 47 -3.47 -8.92 15.85
C GLN A 47 -4.33 -9.74 16.81
N ARG A 48 -4.14 -9.60 18.13
CA ARG A 48 -4.96 -10.31 19.13
C ARG A 48 -6.38 -9.77 19.26
N ASN A 49 -6.64 -8.55 18.78
CA ASN A 49 -7.89 -7.84 18.99
C ASN A 49 -8.61 -7.53 17.67
N GLN A 50 -8.42 -8.36 16.63
CA GLN A 50 -9.04 -8.17 15.31
C GLN A 50 -10.58 -8.18 15.34
N SER A 51 -11.19 -8.85 16.31
CA SER A 51 -12.66 -8.88 16.48
C SER A 51 -13.18 -7.76 17.38
N GLN A 52 -12.30 -7.00 18.05
CA GLN A 52 -12.68 -5.97 19.00
C GLN A 52 -13.11 -4.70 18.25
N ARG A 53 -14.27 -4.15 18.63
CA ARG A 53 -14.65 -2.79 18.22
C ARG A 53 -14.07 -1.79 19.22
N PHE A 54 -13.06 -1.04 18.79
CA PHE A 54 -12.51 0.08 19.58
C PHE A 54 -13.35 1.33 19.39
N SER A 55 -13.40 2.21 20.40
CA SER A 55 -13.98 3.53 20.23
C SER A 55 -13.15 4.40 19.28
N ASP A 56 -13.79 5.37 18.63
CA ASP A 56 -13.10 6.30 17.73
C ASP A 56 -11.93 7.02 18.42
N ALA A 57 -12.08 7.36 19.71
CA ALA A 57 -11.04 7.98 20.52
C ALA A 57 -9.84 7.02 20.73
N ALA A 58 -10.10 5.75 21.02
CA ALA A 58 -9.05 4.75 21.18
C ALA A 58 -8.33 4.45 19.85
N GLN A 59 -9.08 4.35 18.74
CA GLN A 59 -8.51 4.21 17.40
C GLN A 59 -7.60 5.39 17.06
N GLN A 60 -8.07 6.61 17.33
CA GLN A 60 -7.29 7.83 17.11
C GLN A 60 -5.98 7.82 17.91
N LYS A 61 -5.99 7.38 19.18
CA LYS A 61 -4.78 7.27 20.00
C LYS A 61 -3.78 6.26 19.45
N LEU A 62 -4.22 5.12 18.92
CA LEU A 62 -3.34 4.15 18.26
C LEU A 62 -2.67 4.76 17.02
N VAL A 63 -3.44 5.46 16.17
CA VAL A 63 -2.90 6.10 14.98
C VAL A 63 -1.95 7.25 15.34
N ASP A 64 -2.27 8.03 16.36
CA ASP A 64 -1.40 9.13 16.78
C ASP A 64 -0.09 8.62 17.41
N CYS A 65 -0.13 7.48 18.11
CA CYS A 65 1.08 6.78 18.56
C CYS A 65 1.97 6.39 17.37
N VAL A 66 1.41 5.74 16.35
CA VAL A 66 2.13 5.43 15.10
C VAL A 66 2.68 6.71 14.45
N GLY A 67 1.89 7.78 14.44
CA GLY A 67 2.28 9.07 13.87
C GLY A 67 3.53 9.69 14.52
N HIS A 68 3.70 9.52 15.83
CA HIS A 68 4.92 9.95 16.53
C HIS A 68 6.17 9.24 15.96
N TYR A 69 6.06 7.93 15.73
CA TYR A 69 7.15 7.13 15.18
C TYR A 69 7.39 7.34 13.70
N VAL A 70 6.35 7.62 12.92
CA VAL A 70 6.48 8.06 11.52
C VAL A 70 7.29 9.36 11.45
N GLY A 71 6.99 10.33 12.32
CA GLY A 71 7.73 11.59 12.40
C GLY A 71 9.21 11.37 12.71
N LEU A 72 9.52 10.41 13.58
CA LEU A 72 10.90 10.06 13.93
C LEU A 72 11.61 9.32 12.78
N GLY A 73 10.95 8.36 12.15
CA GLY A 73 11.51 7.58 11.02
C GLY A 73 11.83 8.45 9.80
N LYS A 74 11.05 9.52 9.57
CA LYS A 74 11.31 10.51 8.51
C LYS A 74 12.60 11.31 8.66
N GLN A 75 13.22 11.31 9.85
CA GLN A 75 14.50 11.98 10.06
C GLN A 75 15.65 11.26 9.32
N GLY A 76 15.45 10.00 8.91
CA GLY A 76 16.44 9.23 8.15
C GLY A 76 17.71 8.91 8.95
N GLY A 77 18.76 8.49 8.26
CA GLY A 77 20.06 8.17 8.87
C GLY A 77 19.94 7.13 9.99
N ALA A 78 20.33 7.50 11.21
CA ALA A 78 20.27 6.62 12.38
C ALA A 78 18.85 6.18 12.78
N MET A 79 17.80 6.83 12.27
CA MET A 79 16.40 6.48 12.53
C MET A 79 15.79 5.57 11.45
N LEU A 80 16.56 5.15 10.45
CA LEU A 80 16.09 4.21 9.42
C LEU A 80 15.52 2.90 10.03
N PRO A 81 16.14 2.27 11.04
CA PRO A 81 15.56 1.09 11.69
C PRO A 81 14.21 1.37 12.38
N VAL A 82 14.00 2.60 12.86
CA VAL A 82 12.70 3.04 13.42
C VAL A 82 11.69 3.20 12.31
N ALA A 83 12.08 3.73 11.14
CA ALA A 83 11.21 3.82 9.97
C ALA A 83 10.74 2.42 9.52
N GLU A 84 11.65 1.44 9.43
CA GLU A 84 11.35 0.04 9.09
C GLU A 84 10.36 -0.59 10.07
N ALA A 85 10.64 -0.49 11.38
CA ALA A 85 9.76 -1.05 12.41
C ALA A 85 8.38 -0.39 12.40
N THR A 86 8.33 0.93 12.17
CA THR A 86 7.08 1.69 12.08
C THR A 86 6.30 1.30 10.82
N PHE A 87 6.99 1.10 9.71
CA PHE A 87 6.41 0.65 8.46
C PHE A 87 5.68 -0.69 8.64
N GLN A 88 6.30 -1.65 9.34
CA GLN A 88 5.64 -2.90 9.65
C GLN A 88 4.37 -2.71 10.48
N THR A 89 4.41 -1.86 11.50
CA THR A 89 3.22 -1.59 12.33
C THR A 89 2.12 -0.86 11.55
N VAL A 90 2.48 -0.02 10.58
CA VAL A 90 1.52 0.60 9.63
C VAL A 90 0.85 -0.48 8.78
N LYS A 91 1.61 -1.46 8.25
CA LYS A 91 1.07 -2.60 7.49
C LYS A 91 0.12 -3.43 8.33
N ASP A 92 0.52 -3.79 9.55
CA ASP A 92 -0.34 -4.49 10.50
C ASP A 92 -1.66 -3.73 10.73
N GLY A 93 -1.59 -2.41 10.91
CA GLY A 93 -2.76 -1.55 11.08
C GLY A 93 -3.67 -1.49 9.85
N LEU A 94 -3.11 -1.50 8.64
CA LEU A 94 -3.88 -1.53 7.39
C LEU A 94 -4.61 -2.86 7.18
N ALA A 95 -3.96 -3.96 7.56
CA ALA A 95 -4.51 -5.31 7.51
C ALA A 95 -5.65 -5.54 8.52
N MET A 96 -5.76 -4.71 9.57
CA MET A 96 -6.86 -4.84 10.55
C MET A 96 -8.22 -4.58 9.90
N PRO A 97 -9.31 -5.24 10.32
CA PRO A 97 -10.62 -4.97 9.75
C PRO A 97 -11.18 -3.60 10.18
N PHE A 98 -12.19 -3.10 9.45
CA PHE A 98 -12.70 -1.72 9.63
C PHE A 98 -13.39 -1.46 10.98
N ASN A 99 -13.80 -2.52 11.67
CA ASN A 99 -14.29 -2.47 13.05
C ASN A 99 -13.18 -2.09 14.06
N VAL A 100 -11.93 -2.41 13.73
CA VAL A 100 -10.73 -2.13 14.54
C VAL A 100 -10.08 -0.81 14.12
N MET A 101 -9.93 -0.59 12.81
CA MET A 101 -9.42 0.66 12.23
C MET A 101 -10.41 1.24 11.23
N GLY A 102 -11.12 2.30 11.63
CA GLY A 102 -12.09 2.95 10.75
C GLY A 102 -11.46 3.60 9.52
N SER A 103 -12.27 3.92 8.52
CA SER A 103 -11.81 4.41 7.20
C SER A 103 -10.93 5.67 7.29
N LYS A 104 -11.24 6.58 8.23
CA LYS A 104 -10.42 7.79 8.48
C LYS A 104 -8.98 7.42 8.91
N GLN A 105 -8.86 6.42 9.76
CA GLN A 105 -7.58 5.95 10.27
C GLN A 105 -6.81 5.18 9.20
N LYS A 106 -7.47 4.30 8.45
CA LYS A 106 -6.84 3.61 7.31
C LYS A 106 -6.33 4.57 6.24
N LYS A 107 -7.07 5.64 5.93
CA LYS A 107 -6.60 6.68 4.99
C LYS A 107 -5.31 7.36 5.45
N ARG A 108 -5.17 7.60 6.77
CA ARG A 108 -3.93 8.14 7.35
C ARG A 108 -2.79 7.13 7.29
N LEU A 109 -3.05 5.87 7.65
CA LEU A 109 -2.07 4.80 7.57
C LEU A 109 -1.58 4.56 6.14
N LEU A 110 -2.46 4.59 5.15
CA LEU A 110 -2.10 4.42 3.73
C LEU A 110 -1.21 5.56 3.24
N LYS A 111 -1.51 6.80 3.66
CA LYS A 111 -0.62 7.94 3.40
C LYS A 111 0.78 7.70 3.98
N TRP A 112 0.87 7.24 5.22
CA TRP A 112 2.16 6.96 5.86
C TRP A 112 2.88 5.76 5.27
N TYR A 113 2.16 4.73 4.80
CA TYR A 113 2.73 3.62 4.04
C TYR A 113 3.48 4.14 2.81
N ASN A 114 2.83 4.98 1.99
CA ASN A 114 3.44 5.56 0.80
C ASN A 114 4.63 6.49 1.11
N GLU A 115 4.60 7.17 2.25
CA GLU A 115 5.72 8.01 2.68
C GLU A 115 6.91 7.19 3.22
N LEU A 116 6.63 6.11 3.96
CA LEU A 116 7.66 5.26 4.58
C LEU A 116 8.29 4.28 3.60
N ILE A 117 7.54 3.75 2.62
CA ILE A 117 8.08 2.81 1.62
C ILE A 117 9.21 3.46 0.80
N ALA A 118 9.09 4.76 0.52
CA ALA A 118 10.14 5.53 -0.15
C ALA A 118 11.40 5.70 0.70
N ILE A 119 11.26 5.69 2.04
CA ILE A 119 12.37 5.82 2.99
C ILE A 119 13.06 4.47 3.25
N VAL A 120 12.26 3.41 3.39
CA VAL A 120 12.73 2.05 3.67
C VAL A 120 13.34 1.39 2.42
N GLY A 121 13.09 1.93 1.24
CA GLY A 121 13.67 1.44 -0.02
C GLY A 121 12.93 0.24 -0.60
N GLY A 122 11.62 0.13 -0.33
CA GLY A 122 10.76 -0.96 -0.79
C GLY A 122 10.12 -1.74 0.36
N ASP A 123 9.12 -2.56 0.02
CA ASP A 123 8.45 -3.45 0.98
C ASP A 123 9.03 -4.87 0.86
N PRO A 124 9.87 -5.33 1.81
CA PRO A 124 10.45 -6.67 1.74
C PRO A 124 9.41 -7.79 1.92
N ASP A 125 8.27 -7.56 2.62
CA ASP A 125 7.24 -8.60 2.65
C ASP A 125 6.36 -8.58 1.40
N ALA A 126 6.37 -7.53 0.56
CA ALA A 126 5.71 -7.60 -0.75
C ALA A 126 6.38 -8.66 -1.66
N ALA A 127 7.60 -9.09 -1.32
CA ALA A 127 8.28 -10.20 -2.00
C ALA A 127 8.06 -11.57 -1.32
N ILE A 128 7.59 -11.63 -0.06
CA ILE A 128 7.58 -12.87 0.76
C ILE A 128 6.16 -13.28 1.19
N ALA A 129 5.28 -12.32 1.49
CA ALA A 129 3.84 -12.57 1.59
C ALA A 129 3.30 -12.63 0.17
N GLY A 130 3.03 -13.83 -0.34
CA GLY A 130 2.41 -14.01 -1.65
C GLY A 130 1.16 -13.12 -1.81
N GLU A 131 0.86 -12.76 -3.05
CA GLU A 131 -0.31 -11.98 -3.44
C GLU A 131 -0.28 -10.50 -2.97
N VAL A 132 0.60 -9.71 -3.57
CA VAL A 132 0.00 -8.63 -4.37
C VAL A 132 -0.87 -9.42 -5.37
N GLU A 133 -2.18 -9.19 -5.44
CA GLU A 133 -2.78 -9.23 -6.77
C GLU A 133 -2.01 -8.15 -7.56
N VAL A 134 -0.78 -8.46 -7.99
CA VAL A 134 -0.41 -8.17 -9.35
C VAL A 134 -1.47 -8.99 -10.02
N VAL A 135 -2.62 -8.37 -10.33
CA VAL A 135 -3.47 -9.02 -11.30
C VAL A 135 -2.50 -9.17 -12.46
N PRO A 136 -2.11 -10.42 -12.80
CA PRO A 136 -1.00 -10.63 -13.69
C PRO A 136 -1.29 -9.78 -14.91
N SER A 137 -0.35 -8.94 -15.31
CA SER A 137 -0.54 -8.11 -16.48
C SER A 137 -0.74 -9.07 -17.65
N ILE A 138 -1.98 -9.26 -18.08
CA ILE A 138 -2.31 -10.21 -19.13
C ILE A 138 -2.12 -9.46 -20.44
N GLU A 139 -1.24 -9.98 -21.29
CA GLU A 139 -1.08 -9.50 -22.65
C GLU A 139 -2.14 -10.18 -23.52
N TRP A 140 -2.97 -9.35 -24.15
CA TRP A 140 -4.01 -9.78 -25.07
C TRP A 140 -3.71 -9.26 -26.47
N SER A 141 -3.90 -10.10 -27.47
CA SER A 141 -4.01 -9.67 -28.86
C SER A 141 -5.42 -9.14 -29.10
N VAL A 142 -5.55 -7.92 -29.60
CA VAL A 142 -6.85 -7.34 -29.96
C VAL A 142 -7.25 -7.90 -31.32
N MET A 143 -8.40 -8.55 -31.36
CA MET A 143 -8.98 -9.12 -32.57
C MET A 143 -9.91 -8.13 -33.28
N ASP A 144 -10.73 -7.41 -32.51
CA ASP A 144 -11.67 -6.43 -33.05
C ASP A 144 -12.00 -5.35 -32.00
N ILE A 145 -12.61 -4.27 -32.46
CA ILE A 145 -13.20 -3.23 -31.61
C ILE A 145 -14.58 -2.83 -32.15
N ASP A 146 -15.59 -2.90 -31.31
CA ASP A 146 -16.96 -2.62 -31.73
C ASP A 146 -17.27 -1.12 -31.89
N GLU A 147 -18.52 -0.81 -32.27
CA GLU A 147 -18.97 0.57 -32.45
C GLU A 147 -19.06 1.37 -31.13
N ASP A 148 -19.16 0.68 -30.00
CA ASP A 148 -19.28 1.26 -28.66
C ASP A 148 -17.94 1.32 -27.91
N GLY A 149 -16.88 0.74 -28.49
CA GLY A 149 -15.51 0.76 -27.98
C GLY A 149 -15.11 -0.45 -27.16
N PHE A 150 -15.90 -1.53 -27.11
CA PHE A 150 -15.49 -2.78 -26.50
C PHE A 150 -14.45 -3.49 -27.36
N LEU A 151 -13.40 -3.98 -26.70
CA LEU A 151 -12.30 -4.71 -27.33
C LEU A 151 -12.59 -6.20 -27.28
N SER A 152 -12.54 -6.87 -28.42
CA SER A 152 -12.47 -8.34 -28.46
C SER A 152 -11.01 -8.75 -28.32
N LEU A 153 -10.66 -9.24 -27.13
CA LEU A 153 -9.31 -9.62 -26.73
C LEU A 153 -9.13 -11.14 -26.79
N MET A 154 -7.96 -11.61 -27.22
CA MET A 154 -7.59 -13.02 -27.22
C MET A 154 -6.16 -13.22 -26.73
N GLN A 155 -5.96 -14.17 -25.83
CA GLN A 155 -4.62 -14.54 -25.36
C GLN A 155 -4.03 -15.61 -26.28
N VAL A 156 -2.84 -15.36 -26.84
CA VAL A 156 -2.22 -16.21 -27.88
C VAL A 156 -1.85 -17.60 -27.35
N GLU A 157 -1.44 -17.70 -26.09
CA GLU A 157 -0.97 -18.96 -25.50
C GLU A 157 -2.09 -19.90 -25.05
N THR A 158 -3.18 -19.33 -24.49
CA THR A 158 -4.28 -20.09 -23.88
C THR A 158 -5.52 -20.17 -24.77
N ALA A 159 -5.60 -19.34 -25.81
CA ALA A 159 -6.78 -19.10 -26.64
C ALA A 159 -8.01 -18.62 -25.85
N GLU A 160 -7.82 -18.09 -24.64
CA GLU A 160 -8.89 -17.45 -23.87
C GLU A 160 -9.28 -16.12 -24.51
N THR A 161 -10.57 -15.80 -24.46
CA THR A 161 -11.14 -14.57 -25.05
C THR A 161 -11.82 -13.72 -23.98
N ASN A 162 -11.77 -12.39 -24.14
CA ASN A 162 -12.38 -11.45 -23.21
C ASN A 162 -12.92 -10.21 -23.95
N GLU A 163 -14.14 -9.79 -23.64
CA GLU A 163 -14.82 -8.63 -24.26
C GLU A 163 -15.25 -7.57 -23.22
N SER A 164 -14.71 -7.64 -22.01
CA SER A 164 -15.15 -6.80 -20.89
C SER A 164 -14.51 -5.41 -20.87
N PHE A 165 -13.47 -5.20 -21.68
CA PHE A 165 -12.69 -3.96 -21.67
C PHE A 165 -13.21 -2.97 -22.72
N GLN A 166 -13.48 -1.75 -22.28
CA GLN A 166 -13.99 -0.68 -23.14
C GLN A 166 -13.03 0.51 -23.21
N VAL A 167 -12.74 0.95 -24.43
CA VAL A 167 -12.06 2.20 -24.71
C VAL A 167 -13.09 3.27 -25.06
N LYS A 168 -12.92 4.49 -24.55
CA LYS A 168 -13.88 5.58 -24.81
C LYS A 168 -14.01 5.87 -26.30
N LYS A 169 -15.25 5.83 -26.81
CA LYS A 169 -15.59 6.27 -28.17
C LYS A 169 -15.04 7.68 -28.43
N ASN A 170 -14.34 7.84 -29.55
CA ASN A 170 -13.60 9.05 -29.97
C ASN A 170 -12.28 9.35 -29.24
N SER A 171 -11.78 8.49 -28.35
CA SER A 171 -10.45 8.69 -27.76
C SER A 171 -9.34 8.54 -28.79
N ALA A 172 -8.15 9.04 -28.45
CA ALA A 172 -6.96 8.82 -29.26
C ALA A 172 -6.62 7.33 -29.35
N GLU A 173 -6.84 6.57 -28.27
CA GLU A 173 -6.62 5.12 -28.28
C GLU A 173 -7.62 4.38 -29.17
N TYR A 174 -8.91 4.72 -29.14
CA TYR A 174 -9.93 4.12 -30.03
C TYR A 174 -9.54 4.27 -31.51
N LYS A 175 -9.14 5.49 -31.91
CA LYS A 175 -8.71 5.75 -33.29
C LYS A 175 -7.40 5.05 -33.65
N ARG A 176 -6.48 4.94 -32.68
CA ARG A 176 -5.19 4.26 -32.86
C ARG A 176 -5.38 2.76 -33.05
N ILE A 177 -6.17 2.11 -32.19
CA ILE A 177 -6.48 0.68 -32.28
C ILE A 177 -7.22 0.38 -33.58
N LYS A 178 -8.29 1.11 -33.87
CA LYS A 178 -9.10 0.91 -35.08
C LYS A 178 -8.29 1.02 -36.37
N LYS A 179 -7.34 1.96 -36.43
CA LYS A 179 -6.43 2.10 -37.58
C LYS A 179 -5.36 1.01 -37.61
N ALA A 180 -4.84 0.62 -36.45
CA ALA A 180 -3.77 -0.37 -36.38
C ALA A 180 -4.27 -1.78 -36.72
N LEU A 181 -5.50 -2.15 -36.34
CA LEU A 181 -6.09 -3.47 -36.63
C LEU A 181 -6.21 -3.79 -38.14
N GLU A 182 -6.19 -2.78 -39.01
CA GLU A 182 -6.25 -3.01 -40.47
C GLU A 182 -4.97 -3.68 -41.00
N ASP A 183 -3.81 -3.35 -40.43
CA ASP A 183 -2.50 -3.71 -40.99
C ASP A 183 -1.51 -4.30 -39.96
N ARG A 184 -1.79 -4.23 -38.66
CA ARG A 184 -0.84 -4.53 -37.57
C ARG A 184 -1.49 -5.24 -36.40
N GLU A 185 -0.67 -6.01 -35.68
CA GLU A 185 -1.07 -6.59 -34.41
C GLU A 185 -1.09 -5.53 -33.30
N VAL A 186 -2.20 -5.49 -32.57
CA VAL A 186 -2.38 -4.60 -31.43
C VAL A 186 -2.40 -5.46 -30.18
N ILE A 187 -1.51 -5.15 -29.24
CA ILE A 187 -1.42 -5.83 -27.96
C ILE A 187 -1.90 -4.89 -26.86
N VAL A 188 -2.80 -5.38 -26.03
CA VAL A 188 -3.33 -4.67 -24.86
C VAL A 188 -2.87 -5.40 -23.61
N VAL A 189 -2.30 -4.64 -22.68
CA VAL A 189 -1.88 -5.13 -21.37
C VAL A 189 -2.92 -4.69 -20.35
N THR A 190 -3.55 -5.65 -19.70
CA THR A 190 -4.58 -5.39 -18.66
C THR A 190 -4.12 -5.85 -17.31
N SER A 191 -4.47 -5.12 -16.26
CA SER A 191 -4.27 -5.50 -14.87
C SER A 191 -5.58 -5.28 -14.13
N GLY A 192 -6.21 -6.37 -13.71
CA GLY A 192 -7.53 -6.34 -13.10
C GLY A 192 -8.59 -6.03 -14.15
N ASP A 193 -9.42 -5.05 -13.83
CA ASP A 193 -10.46 -4.52 -14.72
C ASP A 193 -9.99 -3.29 -15.51
N ASP A 194 -8.69 -2.94 -15.41
CA ASP A 194 -8.11 -1.76 -16.05
C ASP A 194 -7.16 -2.12 -17.22
N ILE A 195 -7.19 -1.28 -18.26
CA ILE A 195 -6.19 -1.30 -19.35
C ILE A 195 -4.99 -0.46 -18.90
N GLU A 196 -3.82 -1.09 -18.77
CA GLU A 196 -2.59 -0.39 -18.38
C GLU A 196 -1.83 0.16 -19.59
N GLU A 197 -1.75 -0.61 -20.68
CA GLU A 197 -0.95 -0.25 -21.84
C GLU A 197 -1.56 -0.77 -23.15
N ILE A 198 -1.40 0.01 -24.23
CA ILE A 198 -1.78 -0.37 -25.58
C ILE A 198 -0.55 -0.22 -26.47
N ARG A 199 -0.02 -1.35 -26.92
CA ARG A 199 1.12 -1.46 -27.83
C ARG A 199 0.63 -1.80 -29.22
N VAL A 200 1.12 -1.07 -30.22
CA VAL A 200 0.97 -1.46 -31.62
C VAL A 200 2.33 -2.01 -32.01
N GLN A 201 2.42 -3.29 -32.38
CA GLN A 201 3.68 -3.81 -32.88
C GLN A 201 3.96 -3.16 -34.25
N ASP A 202 5.06 -2.44 -34.31
CA ASP A 202 5.69 -2.03 -35.56
C ASP A 202 6.66 -3.17 -35.92
N GLU A 203 6.56 -3.70 -37.14
CA GLU A 203 7.45 -4.76 -37.69
C GLU A 203 8.94 -4.54 -37.39
#